data_AF-A0A7W1PTR7-F1
#
_entry.id   AF-A0A7W1PTR7-F1
#
_cell.length_a   1.000
_cell.length_b   1.000
_cell.length_c   1.000
_cell.angle_alpha   90.00
_cell.angle_beta   90.00
_cell.angle_gamma   90.00
#
_symmetry.space_group_name_H-M   'P 1'
#
loop_
_entity.id
_entity.type
_entity.pdbx_description
1 polymer ?
#
loop_
_entity_poly.entity_id
_entity_poly.type
_entity_poly.pdbx_seq_one_letter_code
_entity_poly.pdbx_strand_id
1 'polypeptide(L)'
;MEAKAQINTTNPDAIIYNTEELGFTVLGGIRIDGLDRLRVTLKIEVINRKIKHYLNNPELAGLAIRHNIDLYNDVQVEKLIRKTAERLETGISGIAKAVAELTNQLELHRLQKIEEQDKKPDTRKPLTENERKAATSFLQQEDLLERTNEAIGKSGVIGEELNRLLMYLIFTSRKREHPLHIISLGNSGSGKTYLQEKVGGLIPEEDKLEITVLSENAFYYFGQRELQHKLIMIEDLDGAENVLYPLRELQSKKRISKTVAHKDTRGNTKTVSLTVEGPVSVAGCTTKESIYEDNANRSFLIYLDESPEQDEKIMAYQRRASAGITDKEAEQEIKQLLQNTQRILKNTTVRNPFAEMLKIPQEVFKPRRTNSHYLQFVEAITFYHQYQREEKADKETGEIFIETTIEDIETANTLIKEILLRKSDELNTACRRYFEYLKAFLKTENKTAFTAREVRQELRINHNNQKRYMLQLLYNNYIKKSTGTKAKGYQYEVVSMEEYETLKNSISSVLDAILDSLKQQKTNGCPASGLNSSQAVHRQNEPLKVSNSKGNSKKFKSSSEEASDQINETGFRKKP
;
A
#
# COMPACT_ATOMS: atom_id res chain seq x y z
N MET A 1 33.20 -16.48 -46.07
CA MET A 1 32.73 -16.15 -44.71
C MET A 1 32.01 -17.37 -44.18
N GLU A 2 32.68 -18.20 -43.37
CA GLU A 2 32.05 -19.36 -42.74
C GLU A 2 31.03 -18.88 -41.72
N ALA A 3 29.81 -19.44 -41.76
CA ALA A 3 28.76 -19.15 -40.79
C ALA A 3 29.26 -19.56 -39.40
N LYS A 4 29.39 -18.60 -38.46
CA LYS A 4 29.70 -18.91 -37.06
C LYS A 4 28.58 -19.78 -36.50
N ALA A 5 28.91 -20.98 -36.02
CA ALA A 5 27.97 -21.85 -35.32
C ALA A 5 27.41 -21.12 -34.10
N GLN A 6 26.09 -21.19 -33.89
CA GLN A 6 25.37 -20.46 -32.85
C GLN A 6 24.63 -21.45 -31.93
N ILE A 7 24.54 -21.16 -30.64
CA ILE A 7 23.78 -21.96 -29.67
C ILE A 7 22.29 -21.96 -30.03
N ASN A 8 21.66 -23.12 -29.92
CA ASN A 8 20.22 -23.30 -30.03
C ASN A 8 19.62 -23.35 -28.61
N THR A 9 18.79 -22.35 -28.29
CA THR A 9 18.16 -22.14 -26.99
C THR A 9 16.64 -22.41 -27.00
N THR A 10 16.12 -23.03 -28.07
CA THR A 10 14.68 -23.34 -28.22
C THR A 10 14.13 -24.15 -27.04
N ASN A 11 14.96 -25.04 -26.48
CA ASN A 11 14.67 -25.72 -25.22
C ASN A 11 15.55 -25.13 -24.09
N PRO A 12 14.97 -24.44 -23.10
CA PRO A 12 15.73 -23.83 -22.01
C PRO A 12 16.45 -24.85 -21.12
N ASP A 13 15.97 -26.09 -21.07
CA ASP A 13 16.56 -27.18 -20.29
C ASP A 13 17.63 -27.97 -21.06
N ALA A 14 17.79 -27.70 -22.36
CA ALA A 14 18.75 -28.36 -23.23
C ALA A 14 19.29 -27.41 -24.30
N ILE A 15 20.34 -26.65 -23.96
CA ILE A 15 20.99 -25.71 -24.90
C ILE A 15 21.99 -26.50 -25.74
N ILE A 16 21.85 -26.44 -27.07
CA ILE A 16 22.65 -27.24 -28.00
C ILE A 16 23.62 -26.34 -28.76
N TYR A 17 24.88 -26.77 -28.89
CA TYR A 17 25.89 -26.11 -29.71
C TYR A 17 26.65 -27.16 -30.51
N ASN A 18 26.63 -27.05 -31.83
CA ASN A 18 27.25 -28.01 -32.72
C ASN A 18 28.39 -27.35 -33.50
N THR A 19 29.52 -28.04 -33.54
CA THR A 19 30.63 -27.74 -34.44
C THR A 19 30.60 -28.70 -35.62
N GLU A 20 31.56 -28.57 -36.54
CA GLU A 20 31.68 -29.50 -37.67
C GLU A 20 31.92 -30.95 -37.25
N GLU A 21 32.49 -31.20 -36.06
CA GLU A 21 32.93 -32.53 -35.61
C GLU A 21 32.27 -32.97 -34.29
N LEU A 22 32.03 -32.02 -33.36
CA LEU A 22 31.52 -32.27 -32.01
C LEU A 22 30.19 -31.57 -31.74
N GLY A 23 29.33 -32.26 -30.98
CA GLY A 23 28.09 -31.75 -30.42
C GLY A 23 28.21 -31.52 -28.92
N PHE A 24 27.69 -30.39 -28.47
CA PHE A 24 27.63 -30.00 -27.07
C PHE A 24 26.17 -29.79 -26.67
N THR A 25 25.75 -30.37 -25.55
CA THR A 25 24.44 -30.11 -24.94
C THR A 25 24.62 -29.73 -23.49
N VAL A 26 24.15 -28.54 -23.11
CA VAL A 26 24.05 -28.09 -21.72
C VAL A 26 22.72 -28.59 -21.16
N LEU A 27 22.80 -29.56 -20.24
CA LEU A 27 21.65 -30.20 -19.61
C LEU A 27 21.23 -29.45 -18.34
N GLY A 28 19.94 -29.17 -18.21
CA GLY A 28 19.35 -28.44 -17.08
C GLY A 28 19.50 -26.92 -17.18
N GLY A 29 19.82 -26.41 -18.37
CA GLY A 29 19.97 -24.99 -18.64
C GLY A 29 21.18 -24.34 -17.95
N ILE A 30 21.16 -23.01 -17.86
CA ILE A 30 22.16 -22.20 -17.15
C ILE A 30 21.53 -21.45 -15.99
N ARG A 31 22.27 -21.34 -14.88
CA ARG A 31 21.89 -20.47 -13.76
C ARG A 31 22.11 -19.01 -14.16
N ILE A 32 21.11 -18.19 -13.92
CA ILE A 32 21.16 -16.76 -14.24
C ILE A 32 21.82 -16.00 -13.07
N ASP A 33 21.60 -16.44 -11.83
CA ASP A 33 22.16 -15.83 -10.61
C ASP A 33 23.65 -16.15 -10.37
N GLY A 34 24.43 -15.18 -9.89
CA GLY A 34 25.85 -15.33 -9.54
C GLY A 34 26.79 -15.35 -10.75
N LEU A 35 27.10 -14.16 -11.28
CA LEU A 35 27.91 -13.94 -12.48
C LEU A 35 29.38 -14.36 -12.35
N ASP A 36 29.82 -14.76 -11.16
CA ASP A 36 31.19 -15.17 -10.84
C ASP A 36 31.50 -16.63 -11.22
N ARG A 37 30.49 -17.42 -11.60
CA ARG A 37 30.61 -18.83 -11.97
C ARG A 37 29.65 -19.23 -13.07
N LEU A 38 30.04 -20.21 -13.89
CA LEU A 38 29.20 -20.78 -14.95
C LEU A 38 29.19 -22.31 -14.85
N ARG A 39 28.46 -22.81 -13.84
CA ARG A 39 28.30 -24.24 -13.61
C ARG A 39 27.25 -24.83 -14.52
N VAL A 40 27.66 -25.82 -15.30
CA VAL A 40 26.82 -26.51 -16.29
C VAL A 40 27.07 -28.02 -16.25
N THR A 41 26.05 -28.78 -16.64
CA THR A 41 26.23 -30.20 -16.96
C THR A 41 26.36 -30.33 -18.46
N LEU A 42 27.56 -30.59 -18.94
CA LEU A 42 27.87 -30.65 -20.36
C LEU A 42 27.86 -32.10 -20.85
N LYS A 43 27.08 -32.38 -21.90
CA LYS A 43 27.15 -33.60 -22.71
C LYS A 43 27.95 -33.28 -23.98
N ILE A 44 29.02 -34.02 -24.23
CA ILE A 44 29.85 -33.90 -25.45
C ILE A 44 29.79 -35.21 -26.23
N GLU A 45 29.50 -35.14 -27.52
CA GLU A 45 29.47 -36.29 -28.42
C GLU A 45 30.07 -35.95 -29.79
N VAL A 46 30.49 -36.97 -30.54
CA VAL A 46 31.01 -36.79 -31.90
C VAL A 46 29.85 -36.86 -32.88
N ILE A 47 29.62 -35.80 -33.66
CA ILE A 47 28.52 -35.74 -34.64
C ILE A 47 29.03 -36.14 -36.05
N ASN A 48 30.27 -35.78 -36.40
CA ASN A 48 30.81 -35.96 -37.75
C ASN A 48 32.32 -36.23 -37.70
N ARG A 49 32.77 -37.44 -38.06
CA ARG A 49 34.20 -37.77 -38.07
C ARG A 49 34.86 -37.35 -39.39
N LYS A 50 35.90 -36.50 -39.34
CA LYS A 50 36.69 -36.10 -40.51
C LYS A 50 37.56 -37.24 -41.09
N ILE A 51 37.84 -38.29 -40.31
CA ILE A 51 38.74 -39.39 -40.69
C ILE A 51 37.94 -40.66 -41.01
N LYS A 52 37.96 -41.09 -42.29
CA LYS A 52 37.17 -42.23 -42.81
C LYS A 52 37.47 -43.59 -42.15
N HIS A 53 38.62 -43.77 -41.50
CA HIS A 53 39.03 -45.05 -40.91
C HIS A 53 38.26 -45.44 -39.62
N TYR A 54 37.53 -44.51 -39.00
CA TYR A 54 36.80 -44.74 -37.74
C TYR A 54 35.27 -44.74 -37.91
N LEU A 55 34.76 -44.80 -39.15
CA LEU A 55 33.32 -44.83 -39.45
C LEU A 55 32.62 -46.15 -39.08
N ASN A 56 33.38 -47.23 -38.85
CA ASN A 56 32.83 -48.60 -38.77
C ASN A 56 32.87 -49.23 -37.37
N ASN A 57 33.05 -48.46 -36.29
CA ASN A 57 33.03 -49.02 -34.93
C ASN A 57 31.80 -48.53 -34.13
N PRO A 58 30.68 -49.28 -34.16
CA PRO A 58 29.42 -48.88 -33.51
C PRO A 58 29.52 -48.69 -31.99
N GLU A 59 30.52 -49.29 -31.32
CA GLU A 59 30.72 -49.16 -29.87
C GLU A 59 31.25 -47.79 -29.44
N LEU A 60 32.02 -47.11 -30.30
CA LEU A 60 32.60 -45.79 -30.00
C LEU A 60 31.68 -44.62 -30.39
N ALA A 61 30.76 -44.82 -31.33
CA ALA A 61 29.84 -43.79 -31.81
C ALA A 61 28.77 -43.37 -30.77
N GLY A 62 28.56 -44.18 -29.72
CA GLY A 62 27.62 -43.90 -28.63
C GLY A 62 28.23 -43.27 -27.36
N LEU A 63 29.55 -43.02 -27.33
CA LEU A 63 30.25 -42.53 -26.14
C LEU A 63 30.05 -41.02 -25.96
N ALA A 64 28.91 -40.63 -25.40
CA ALA A 64 28.73 -39.26 -24.93
C ALA A 64 29.39 -39.06 -23.56
N ILE A 65 30.29 -38.09 -23.45
CA ILE A 65 30.87 -37.68 -22.16
C ILE A 65 29.90 -36.73 -21.48
N ARG A 66 29.54 -37.03 -20.23
CA ARG A 66 28.75 -36.12 -19.39
C ARG A 66 29.60 -35.67 -18.22
N HIS A 67 29.73 -34.36 -18.03
CA HIS A 67 30.51 -33.81 -16.92
C HIS A 67 29.83 -32.57 -16.35
N ASN A 68 29.76 -32.49 -15.02
CA ASN A 68 29.43 -31.25 -14.32
C ASN A 68 30.70 -30.43 -14.16
N ILE A 69 30.71 -29.20 -14.67
CA ILE A 69 31.89 -28.35 -14.73
C ILE A 69 31.52 -26.89 -14.50
N ASP A 70 32.43 -26.13 -13.90
CA ASP A 70 32.42 -24.67 -13.93
C ASP A 70 33.26 -24.16 -15.11
N LEU A 71 32.61 -23.60 -16.14
CA LEU A 71 33.29 -23.15 -17.36
C LEU A 71 34.25 -21.98 -17.15
N TYR A 72 34.17 -21.29 -16.00
CA TYR A 72 35.13 -20.24 -15.64
C TYR A 72 36.36 -20.77 -14.88
N ASN A 73 36.37 -22.06 -14.53
CA ASN A 73 37.50 -22.69 -13.87
C ASN A 73 38.43 -23.35 -14.90
N ASP A 74 39.51 -22.66 -15.24
CA ASP A 74 40.50 -23.08 -16.25
C ASP A 74 41.04 -24.50 -15.99
N VAL A 75 41.34 -24.85 -14.74
CA VAL A 75 41.84 -26.18 -14.36
C VAL A 75 40.81 -27.28 -14.64
N GLN A 76 39.51 -27.01 -14.42
CA GLN A 76 38.47 -27.98 -14.76
C GLN A 76 38.28 -28.08 -16.26
N VAL A 77 38.34 -26.95 -16.97
CA VAL A 77 38.17 -26.87 -18.43
C VAL A 77 39.30 -27.63 -19.13
N GLU A 78 40.55 -27.42 -18.73
CA GLU A 78 41.69 -28.13 -19.28
C GLU A 78 41.58 -29.66 -19.07
N LYS A 79 41.18 -30.09 -17.87
CA LYS A 79 40.95 -31.51 -17.57
C LYS A 79 39.83 -32.11 -18.42
N LEU A 80 38.74 -31.36 -18.63
CA LEU A 80 37.64 -31.77 -19.50
C LEU A 80 38.12 -31.91 -20.95
N ILE A 81 38.87 -30.93 -21.47
CA ILE A 81 39.40 -30.94 -22.83
C ILE A 81 40.30 -32.16 -23.05
N ARG A 82 41.28 -32.41 -22.16
CA ARG A 82 42.19 -33.55 -22.25
C ARG A 82 41.42 -34.89 -22.22
N LYS A 83 40.51 -35.05 -21.25
CA LYS A 83 39.69 -36.26 -21.11
C LYS A 83 38.77 -36.49 -22.31
N THR A 84 38.28 -35.43 -22.91
CA THR A 84 37.42 -35.48 -24.11
C THR A 84 38.23 -35.84 -25.34
N ALA A 85 39.41 -35.25 -25.51
CA ALA A 85 40.33 -35.58 -26.59
C ALA A 85 40.75 -37.06 -26.56
N GLU A 86 41.11 -37.56 -25.38
CA GLU A 86 41.49 -38.97 -25.19
C GLU A 86 40.34 -39.94 -25.46
N ARG A 87 39.15 -39.68 -24.91
CA ARG A 87 38.02 -40.62 -25.00
C ARG A 87 37.29 -40.59 -26.33
N LEU A 88 37.22 -39.42 -26.97
CA LEU A 88 36.54 -39.24 -28.25
C LEU A 88 37.52 -39.34 -29.43
N GLU A 89 38.82 -39.51 -29.17
CA GLU A 89 39.91 -39.57 -30.16
C GLU A 89 39.90 -38.33 -31.08
N THR A 90 39.71 -37.15 -30.50
CA THR A 90 39.62 -35.86 -31.23
C THR A 90 40.74 -34.90 -30.82
N GLY A 91 41.02 -33.93 -31.68
CA GLY A 91 42.09 -32.96 -31.45
C GLY A 91 41.80 -31.99 -30.30
N ILE A 92 42.79 -31.83 -29.39
CA ILE A 92 42.73 -30.90 -28.25
C ILE A 92 42.39 -29.47 -28.68
N SER A 93 43.02 -28.98 -29.75
CA SER A 93 42.83 -27.61 -30.25
C SER A 93 41.37 -27.34 -30.70
N GLY A 94 40.73 -28.33 -31.34
CA GLY A 94 39.35 -28.22 -31.79
C GLY A 94 38.37 -28.15 -30.62
N ILE A 95 38.56 -29.00 -29.61
CA ILE A 95 37.74 -28.99 -28.38
C ILE A 95 37.94 -27.70 -27.61
N ALA A 96 39.18 -27.23 -27.44
CA ALA A 96 39.48 -26.00 -26.70
C ALA A 96 38.79 -24.79 -27.35
N LYS A 97 38.86 -24.66 -28.68
CA LYS A 97 38.16 -23.61 -29.43
C LYS A 97 36.64 -23.73 -29.28
N ALA A 98 36.09 -24.94 -29.35
CA ALA A 98 34.66 -25.17 -29.23
C ALA A 98 34.12 -24.84 -27.83
N VAL A 99 34.85 -25.22 -26.77
CA VAL A 99 34.49 -24.91 -25.38
C VAL A 99 34.57 -23.41 -25.11
N ALA A 100 35.62 -22.73 -25.60
CA ALA A 100 35.73 -21.27 -25.46
C ALA A 100 34.59 -20.52 -26.17
N GLU A 101 34.24 -20.92 -27.39
CA GLU A 101 33.13 -20.32 -28.13
C GLU A 101 31.78 -20.60 -27.46
N LEU A 102 31.56 -21.82 -26.97
CA LEU A 102 30.38 -22.16 -26.19
C LEU A 102 30.24 -21.28 -24.93
N THR A 103 31.33 -21.10 -24.18
CA THR A 103 31.34 -20.24 -22.99
C THR A 103 30.92 -18.81 -23.34
N ASN A 104 31.50 -18.21 -24.38
CA ASN A 104 31.14 -16.85 -24.83
C ASN A 104 29.65 -16.75 -25.22
N GLN A 105 29.12 -17.77 -25.91
CA GLN A 105 27.71 -17.76 -26.33
C GLN A 105 26.74 -17.94 -25.15
N LEU A 106 27.11 -18.76 -24.17
CA LEU A 106 26.34 -18.91 -22.93
C LEU A 106 26.38 -17.62 -22.09
N GLU A 107 27.51 -16.90 -22.06
CA GLU A 107 27.63 -15.59 -21.42
C GLU A 107 26.71 -14.55 -22.05
N LEU A 108 26.73 -14.42 -23.38
CA LEU A 108 25.86 -13.50 -24.11
C LEU A 108 24.38 -13.81 -23.85
N HIS A 109 23.99 -15.09 -23.93
CA HIS A 109 22.63 -15.52 -23.63
C HIS A 109 22.23 -15.26 -22.17
N ARG A 110 23.17 -15.42 -21.23
CA ARG A 110 22.94 -15.11 -19.81
C ARG A 110 22.72 -13.63 -19.58
N LEU A 111 23.54 -12.77 -20.19
CA LEU A 111 23.39 -11.31 -20.11
C LEU A 111 22.07 -10.85 -20.74
N GLN A 112 21.69 -11.40 -21.89
CA GLN A 112 20.39 -11.13 -22.52
C GLN A 112 19.22 -11.52 -21.61
N LYS A 113 19.26 -12.70 -20.98
CA LYS A 113 18.22 -13.11 -20.04
C LYS A 113 18.15 -12.25 -18.78
N ILE A 114 19.29 -11.73 -18.30
CA ILE A 114 19.31 -10.77 -17.18
C ILE A 114 18.65 -9.46 -17.60
N GLU A 115 18.99 -8.93 -18.77
CA GLU A 115 18.32 -7.74 -19.31
C GLU A 115 16.82 -7.96 -19.55
N GLU A 116 16.42 -9.15 -19.99
CA GLU A 116 15.00 -9.52 -20.17
C GLU A 116 14.27 -9.68 -18.83
N GLN A 117 14.93 -10.20 -17.78
CA GLN A 117 14.36 -10.29 -16.43
C GLN A 117 14.20 -8.91 -15.78
N ASP A 118 15.17 -8.02 -15.98
CA ASP A 118 15.10 -6.63 -15.51
C ASP A 118 14.04 -5.83 -16.30
N LYS A 119 13.81 -6.20 -17.57
CA LYS A 119 12.68 -5.74 -18.39
C LYS A 119 11.44 -6.63 -18.15
N LYS A 120 10.96 -6.76 -16.90
CA LYS A 120 9.59 -7.28 -16.69
C LYS A 120 8.65 -6.49 -17.62
N PRO A 121 7.95 -7.15 -18.57
CA PRO A 121 7.06 -6.44 -19.48
C PRO A 121 6.00 -5.71 -18.66
N ASP A 122 5.73 -4.45 -19.02
CA ASP A 122 4.64 -3.68 -18.41
C ASP A 122 3.35 -4.47 -18.63
N THR A 123 2.78 -5.01 -17.56
CA THR A 123 1.56 -5.83 -17.60
C THR A 123 0.31 -4.98 -17.87
N ARG A 124 0.46 -3.66 -18.02
CA ARG A 124 -0.62 -2.73 -18.35
C ARG A 124 -1.26 -3.07 -19.69
N LYS A 125 -2.58 -3.22 -19.67
CA LYS A 125 -3.38 -3.37 -20.89
C LYS A 125 -3.24 -2.11 -21.75
N PRO A 126 -2.81 -2.21 -23.01
CA PRO A 126 -2.87 -1.07 -23.94
C PRO A 126 -4.34 -0.75 -24.23
N LEU A 127 -4.73 0.50 -24.02
CA LEU A 127 -6.09 0.98 -24.30
C LEU A 127 -6.26 1.22 -25.81
N THR A 128 -7.39 0.78 -26.35
CA THR A 128 -7.81 1.17 -27.69
C THR A 128 -8.20 2.66 -27.72
N GLU A 129 -8.19 3.26 -28.92
CA GLU A 129 -8.64 4.65 -29.12
C GLU A 129 -10.07 4.87 -28.60
N ASN A 130 -10.98 3.91 -28.82
CA ASN A 130 -12.36 4.00 -28.37
C ASN A 130 -12.46 3.94 -26.84
N GLU A 131 -11.74 3.02 -26.19
CA GLU A 131 -11.72 2.93 -24.73
C GLU A 131 -11.13 4.19 -24.09
N ARG A 132 -10.07 4.74 -24.68
CA ARG A 132 -9.46 5.99 -24.23
C ARG A 132 -10.44 7.16 -24.37
N LYS A 133 -11.11 7.29 -25.51
CA LYS A 133 -12.12 8.33 -25.75
C LYS A 133 -13.31 8.22 -24.79
N ALA A 134 -13.82 7.00 -24.55
CA ALA A 134 -14.91 6.78 -23.60
C ALA A 134 -14.52 7.17 -22.17
N ALA A 135 -13.33 6.76 -21.72
CA ALA A 135 -12.81 7.11 -20.39
C ALA A 135 -12.55 8.62 -20.25
N THR A 136 -11.96 9.26 -21.27
CA THR A 136 -11.74 10.72 -21.26
C THR A 136 -13.07 11.48 -21.28
N SER A 137 -14.01 11.07 -22.13
CA SER A 137 -15.33 11.69 -22.19
C SER A 137 -16.08 11.55 -20.86
N PHE A 138 -15.94 10.42 -20.15
CA PHE A 138 -16.52 10.21 -18.83
C PHE A 138 -15.93 11.19 -17.79
N LEU A 139 -14.59 11.32 -17.74
CA LEU A 139 -13.92 12.24 -16.80
C LEU A 139 -14.21 13.73 -17.08
N GLN A 140 -14.66 14.09 -18.28
CA GLN A 140 -14.99 15.47 -18.66
C GLN A 140 -16.44 15.86 -18.35
N GLN A 141 -17.29 14.93 -17.89
CA GLN A 141 -18.71 15.21 -17.63
C GLN A 141 -18.93 16.06 -16.36
N GLU A 142 -19.87 16.99 -16.41
CA GLU A 142 -20.38 17.66 -15.20
C GLU A 142 -20.93 16.64 -14.18
N ASP A 143 -20.90 17.02 -12.90
CA ASP A 143 -21.30 16.18 -11.77
C ASP A 143 -20.56 14.83 -11.72
N LEU A 144 -19.26 14.86 -12.03
CA LEU A 144 -18.43 13.66 -12.20
C LEU A 144 -18.54 12.68 -11.03
N LEU A 145 -18.50 13.17 -9.78
CA LEU A 145 -18.57 12.30 -8.61
C LEU A 145 -19.93 11.61 -8.46
N GLU A 146 -21.03 12.29 -8.79
CA GLU A 146 -22.37 11.69 -8.77
C GLU A 146 -22.48 10.61 -9.85
N ARG A 147 -22.03 10.92 -11.07
CA ARG A 147 -21.99 9.95 -12.19
C ARG A 147 -21.10 8.76 -11.90
N THR A 148 -19.95 8.99 -11.27
CA THR A 148 -19.06 7.92 -10.79
C THR A 148 -19.76 7.09 -9.73
N ASN A 149 -20.46 7.71 -8.79
CA ASN A 149 -21.21 6.97 -7.78
C ASN A 149 -22.32 6.10 -8.39
N GLU A 150 -23.08 6.63 -9.35
CA GLU A 150 -24.06 5.86 -10.11
C GLU A 150 -23.41 4.71 -10.90
N ALA A 151 -22.29 4.96 -11.56
CA ALA A 151 -21.55 3.95 -12.32
C ALA A 151 -21.03 2.83 -11.40
N ILE A 152 -20.51 3.17 -10.22
CA ILE A 152 -20.15 2.19 -9.19
C ILE A 152 -21.38 1.35 -8.82
N GLY A 153 -22.55 1.96 -8.63
CA GLY A 153 -23.80 1.26 -8.38
C GLY A 153 -24.20 0.29 -9.49
N LYS A 154 -24.16 0.77 -10.74
CA LYS A 154 -24.46 0.00 -11.96
C LYS A 154 -23.42 -1.07 -12.27
N SER A 155 -22.24 -1.03 -11.65
CA SER A 155 -21.22 -2.11 -11.72
C SER A 155 -21.48 -3.29 -10.76
N GLY A 156 -22.57 -3.21 -9.98
CA GLY A 156 -22.98 -4.26 -9.04
C GLY A 156 -22.66 -3.99 -7.56
N VAL A 157 -22.30 -2.76 -7.17
CA VAL A 157 -22.13 -2.36 -5.76
C VAL A 157 -23.45 -1.79 -5.23
N ILE A 158 -24.19 -2.57 -4.44
CA ILE A 158 -25.52 -2.18 -3.98
C ILE A 158 -25.48 -1.36 -2.69
N GLY A 159 -26.13 -0.20 -2.72
CA GLY A 159 -26.17 0.74 -1.59
C GLY A 159 -24.77 1.26 -1.22
N GLU A 160 -24.54 1.56 0.07
CA GLU A 160 -23.25 2.06 0.56
C GLU A 160 -22.74 3.30 -0.20
N GLU A 161 -23.64 4.19 -0.60
CA GLU A 161 -23.37 5.24 -1.60
C GLU A 161 -22.23 6.18 -1.21
N LEU A 162 -22.16 6.58 0.07
CA LEU A 162 -21.06 7.38 0.60
C LEU A 162 -19.77 6.56 0.69
N ASN A 163 -19.85 5.37 1.28
CA ASN A 163 -18.70 4.50 1.54
C ASN A 163 -18.03 4.00 0.25
N ARG A 164 -18.80 3.64 -0.78
CA ARG A 164 -18.28 3.14 -2.06
C ARG A 164 -17.57 4.25 -2.86
N LEU A 165 -18.11 5.47 -2.86
CA LEU A 165 -17.49 6.62 -3.52
C LEU A 165 -16.21 7.05 -2.79
N LEU A 166 -16.28 7.18 -1.47
CA LEU A 166 -15.13 7.47 -0.61
C LEU A 166 -14.00 6.45 -0.82
N MET A 167 -14.33 5.16 -0.81
CA MET A 167 -13.37 4.08 -1.01
C MET A 167 -12.73 4.14 -2.41
N TYR A 168 -13.53 4.38 -3.45
CA TYR A 168 -13.03 4.54 -4.82
C TYR A 168 -12.04 5.71 -4.96
N LEU A 169 -12.35 6.87 -4.35
CA LEU A 169 -11.46 8.03 -4.34
C LEU A 169 -10.16 7.77 -3.57
N ILE A 170 -10.25 7.09 -2.42
CA ILE A 170 -9.06 6.67 -1.66
C ILE A 170 -8.21 5.71 -2.49
N PHE A 171 -8.79 4.74 -3.18
CA PHE A 171 -8.03 3.84 -4.06
C PHE A 171 -7.38 4.56 -5.24
N THR A 172 -8.03 5.60 -5.75
CA THR A 172 -7.50 6.46 -6.81
C THR A 172 -6.26 7.23 -6.34
N SER A 173 -6.21 7.62 -5.07
CA SER A 173 -5.07 8.37 -4.50
C SER A 173 -3.74 7.62 -4.54
N ARG A 174 -3.72 6.29 -4.81
CA ARG A 174 -2.48 5.50 -5.02
C ARG A 174 -1.55 6.08 -6.08
N LYS A 175 -2.10 6.81 -7.06
CA LYS A 175 -1.36 7.48 -8.14
C LYS A 175 -0.72 8.79 -7.71
N ARG A 176 -1.08 9.33 -6.54
CA ARG A 176 -0.53 10.57 -5.98
C ARG A 176 0.71 10.28 -5.14
N GLU A 177 1.43 11.35 -4.82
CA GLU A 177 2.62 11.25 -3.97
C GLU A 177 2.27 10.82 -2.53
N HIS A 178 1.14 11.30 -2.01
CA HIS A 178 0.64 11.00 -0.66
C HIS A 178 -0.68 10.24 -0.77
N PRO A 179 -0.63 8.90 -0.95
CA PRO A 179 -1.83 8.08 -1.02
C PRO A 179 -2.52 7.99 0.34
N LEU A 180 -3.82 7.79 0.28
CA LEU A 180 -4.68 7.56 1.43
C LEU A 180 -4.89 6.06 1.66
N HIS A 181 -5.33 5.71 2.87
CA HIS A 181 -5.57 4.33 3.27
C HIS A 181 -6.94 4.21 3.91
N ILE A 182 -7.58 3.06 3.80
CA ILE A 182 -8.93 2.83 4.32
C ILE A 182 -9.00 1.49 5.06
N ILE A 183 -9.74 1.47 6.16
CA ILE A 183 -10.04 0.26 6.91
C ILE A 183 -11.55 0.18 7.11
N SER A 184 -12.13 -0.95 6.71
CA SER A 184 -13.54 -1.27 6.90
C SER A 184 -13.73 -2.03 8.20
N LEU A 185 -14.57 -1.49 9.10
CA LEU A 185 -14.95 -2.09 10.38
C LEU A 185 -16.41 -2.54 10.35
N GLY A 186 -16.72 -3.59 11.10
CA GLY A 186 -18.07 -4.16 11.15
C GLY A 186 -18.08 -5.62 11.58
N ASN A 187 -19.26 -6.13 11.91
CA ASN A 187 -19.40 -7.50 12.40
C ASN A 187 -19.16 -8.54 11.30
N SER A 188 -18.85 -9.79 11.67
CA SER A 188 -18.78 -10.87 10.69
C SER A 188 -20.11 -10.98 9.93
N GLY A 189 -20.04 -11.14 8.61
CA GLY A 189 -21.23 -11.18 7.74
C GLY A 189 -21.78 -9.82 7.29
N SER A 190 -21.26 -8.70 7.77
CA SER A 190 -21.77 -7.35 7.41
C SER A 190 -21.43 -6.86 6.00
N GLY A 191 -20.83 -7.70 5.14
CA GLY A 191 -20.48 -7.31 3.76
C GLY A 191 -19.17 -6.52 3.57
N LYS A 192 -18.29 -6.41 4.58
CA LYS A 192 -17.02 -5.62 4.49
C LYS A 192 -16.14 -6.05 3.33
N THR A 193 -15.85 -7.35 3.28
CA THR A 193 -15.01 -7.94 2.24
C THR A 193 -15.67 -7.77 0.88
N TYR A 194 -16.99 -7.92 0.80
CA TYR A 194 -17.75 -7.70 -0.44
C TYR A 194 -17.62 -6.26 -0.96
N LEU A 195 -17.80 -5.24 -0.11
CA LEU A 195 -17.64 -3.84 -0.50
C LEU A 195 -16.21 -3.58 -1.01
N GLN A 196 -15.21 -4.04 -0.25
CA GLN A 196 -13.80 -3.87 -0.59
C GLN A 196 -13.43 -4.57 -1.91
N GLU A 197 -13.87 -5.81 -2.11
CA GLU A 197 -13.65 -6.59 -3.33
C GLU A 197 -14.33 -5.95 -4.55
N LYS A 198 -15.58 -5.52 -4.42
CA LYS A 198 -16.34 -4.96 -5.55
C LYS A 198 -15.80 -3.61 -5.98
N VAL A 199 -15.53 -2.70 -5.04
CA VAL A 199 -14.92 -1.40 -5.33
C VAL A 199 -13.46 -1.59 -5.78
N GLY A 200 -12.74 -2.54 -5.17
CA GLY A 200 -11.40 -2.94 -5.61
C GLY A 200 -11.39 -3.43 -7.04
N GLY A 201 -12.40 -4.19 -7.47
CA GLY A 201 -12.58 -4.64 -8.85
C GLY A 201 -12.68 -3.50 -9.87
N LEU A 202 -12.96 -2.27 -9.47
CA LEU A 202 -12.99 -1.08 -10.35
C LEU A 202 -11.60 -0.50 -10.60
N ILE A 203 -10.59 -0.98 -9.88
CA ILE A 203 -9.19 -0.67 -10.08
C ILE A 203 -8.58 -1.70 -11.06
N PRO A 204 -7.73 -1.27 -12.01
CA PRO A 204 -7.04 -2.17 -12.94
C PRO A 204 -6.30 -3.30 -12.22
N GLU A 205 -6.38 -4.53 -12.73
CA GLU A 205 -5.74 -5.71 -12.12
C GLU A 205 -4.22 -5.53 -11.99
N GLU A 206 -3.59 -4.89 -12.96
CA GLU A 206 -2.16 -4.55 -12.94
C GLU A 206 -1.76 -3.60 -11.79
N ASP A 207 -2.71 -2.83 -11.27
CA ASP A 207 -2.51 -1.85 -10.19
C ASP A 207 -2.97 -2.39 -8.82
N LYS A 208 -3.34 -3.67 -8.72
CA LYS A 208 -3.80 -4.30 -7.48
C LYS A 208 -2.83 -5.36 -6.97
N LEU A 209 -2.89 -5.60 -5.66
CA LEU A 209 -2.29 -6.72 -4.97
C LEU A 209 -3.25 -7.17 -3.87
N GLU A 210 -3.90 -8.31 -4.07
CA GLU A 210 -4.81 -8.92 -3.11
C GLU A 210 -4.04 -9.91 -2.22
N ILE A 211 -4.13 -9.72 -0.91
CA ILE A 211 -3.38 -10.48 0.09
C ILE A 211 -4.35 -11.14 1.06
N THR A 212 -4.41 -12.47 0.99
CA THR A 212 -5.11 -13.34 1.95
C THR A 212 -4.22 -13.64 3.16
N VAL A 213 -3.00 -14.14 2.89
CA VAL A 213 -1.98 -14.47 3.89
C VAL A 213 -0.61 -14.11 3.33
N LEU A 214 0.18 -13.37 4.10
CA LEU A 214 1.55 -13.05 3.73
C LEU A 214 2.49 -13.18 4.92
N SER A 215 3.68 -13.72 4.70
CA SER A 215 4.75 -13.64 5.70
C SER A 215 5.27 -12.20 5.79
N GLU A 216 5.65 -11.75 6.98
CA GLU A 216 6.25 -10.42 7.20
C GLU A 216 7.43 -10.16 6.25
N ASN A 217 8.21 -11.20 5.95
CA ASN A 217 9.41 -11.09 5.13
C ASN A 217 9.14 -10.93 3.64
N ALA A 218 7.99 -11.38 3.14
CA ALA A 218 7.69 -11.36 1.71
C ALA A 218 7.65 -9.93 1.13
N PHE A 219 7.27 -8.94 1.94
CA PHE A 219 7.29 -7.53 1.54
C PHE A 219 8.65 -7.03 1.08
N TYR A 220 9.74 -7.57 1.63
CA TYR A 220 11.10 -7.14 1.30
C TYR A 220 11.67 -7.84 0.05
N TYR A 221 10.97 -8.85 -0.48
CA TYR A 221 11.42 -9.59 -1.67
C TYR A 221 10.71 -9.15 -2.96
N PHE A 222 9.77 -8.22 -2.88
CA PHE A 222 9.27 -7.53 -4.08
C PHE A 222 10.38 -6.73 -4.74
N GLY A 223 10.29 -6.55 -6.06
CA GLY A 223 11.17 -5.66 -6.80
C GLY A 223 11.09 -4.22 -6.28
N GLN A 224 12.17 -3.45 -6.45
CA GLN A 224 12.30 -2.11 -5.84
C GLN A 224 11.10 -1.19 -6.13
N ARG A 225 10.53 -1.22 -7.33
CA ARG A 225 9.36 -0.40 -7.71
C ARG A 225 8.09 -1.22 -7.95
N GLU A 226 8.10 -2.50 -7.58
CA GLU A 226 7.00 -3.41 -7.90
C GLU A 226 5.71 -3.04 -7.17
N LEU A 227 5.79 -2.41 -5.99
CA LEU A 227 4.63 -1.94 -5.24
C LEU A 227 4.21 -0.50 -5.58
N GLN A 228 4.97 0.21 -6.40
CA GLN A 228 4.70 1.62 -6.67
C GLN A 228 3.35 1.81 -7.38
N HIS A 229 2.53 2.71 -6.85
CA HIS A 229 1.17 3.01 -7.30
C HIS A 229 0.19 1.83 -7.26
N LYS A 230 0.49 0.78 -6.46
CA LYS A 230 -0.43 -0.35 -6.25
C LYS A 230 -1.40 -0.11 -5.10
N LEU A 231 -2.59 -0.68 -5.25
CA LEU A 231 -3.56 -0.88 -4.18
C LEU A 231 -3.31 -2.26 -3.54
N ILE A 232 -2.92 -2.26 -2.27
CA ILE A 232 -2.78 -3.46 -1.46
C ILE A 232 -4.10 -3.70 -0.72
N MET A 233 -4.77 -4.80 -1.03
CA MET A 233 -6.05 -5.19 -0.41
C MET A 233 -5.81 -6.36 0.53
N ILE A 234 -6.15 -6.17 1.79
CA ILE A 234 -6.02 -7.20 2.83
C ILE A 234 -7.43 -7.63 3.21
N GLU A 235 -7.75 -8.91 3.01
CA GLU A 235 -9.09 -9.43 3.27
C GLU A 235 -9.41 -9.46 4.77
N ASP A 236 -8.45 -9.84 5.60
CA ASP A 236 -8.60 -9.88 7.05
C ASP A 236 -7.33 -9.38 7.76
N LEU A 237 -7.42 -8.19 8.36
CA LEU A 237 -6.34 -7.61 9.16
C LEU A 237 -6.10 -8.39 10.46
N ASP A 238 -7.09 -9.12 10.97
CA ASP A 238 -6.99 -9.87 12.23
C ASP A 238 -6.06 -11.08 12.06
N GLY A 239 -6.02 -11.68 10.87
CA GLY A 239 -5.06 -12.74 10.50
C GLY A 239 -3.70 -12.24 10.02
N ALA A 240 -3.55 -10.93 9.77
CA ALA A 240 -2.37 -10.32 9.14
C ALA A 240 -1.55 -9.45 10.11
N GLU A 241 -1.64 -9.66 11.43
CA GLU A 241 -0.98 -8.80 12.43
C GLU A 241 0.53 -8.62 12.19
N ASN A 242 1.22 -9.69 11.78
CA ASN A 242 2.66 -9.69 11.51
C ASN A 242 3.06 -8.79 10.32
N VAL A 243 2.11 -8.46 9.45
CA VAL A 243 2.32 -7.67 8.24
C VAL A 243 2.08 -6.16 8.48
N LEU A 244 1.44 -5.80 9.59
CA LEU A 244 1.09 -4.41 9.90
C LEU A 244 2.30 -3.51 10.07
N TYR A 245 3.47 -4.03 10.47
CA TYR A 245 4.68 -3.21 10.62
C TYR A 245 5.25 -2.74 9.27
N PRO A 246 5.59 -3.64 8.31
CA PRO A 246 5.99 -3.22 6.96
C PRO A 246 4.99 -2.28 6.29
N LEU A 247 3.69 -2.52 6.45
CA LEU A 247 2.65 -1.65 5.91
C LEU A 247 2.70 -0.25 6.52
N ARG A 248 2.80 -0.10 7.84
CA ARG A 248 2.92 1.21 8.49
C ARG A 248 4.11 2.03 7.98
N GLU A 249 5.23 1.36 7.74
CA GLU A 249 6.44 1.99 7.18
C GLU A 249 6.21 2.41 5.73
N LEU A 250 5.59 1.57 4.90
CA LEU A 250 5.19 1.94 3.54
C LEU A 250 4.21 3.13 3.51
N GLN A 251 3.21 3.15 4.40
CA GLN A 251 2.24 4.25 4.51
C GLN A 251 2.92 5.57 4.91
N SER A 252 3.87 5.51 5.85
CA SER A 252 4.47 6.73 6.44
C SER A 252 5.69 7.24 5.65
N LYS A 253 6.57 6.34 5.21
CA LYS A 253 7.86 6.67 4.58
C LYS A 253 7.89 6.42 3.07
N LYS A 254 6.83 5.79 2.51
CA LYS A 254 6.76 5.40 1.10
C LYS A 254 7.91 4.47 0.67
N ARG A 255 8.60 3.83 1.62
CA ARG A 255 9.66 2.85 1.37
C ARG A 255 9.89 1.96 2.58
N ILE A 256 10.32 0.73 2.33
CA ILE A 256 10.81 -0.22 3.34
C ILE A 256 12.15 -0.77 2.91
N SER A 257 13.01 -1.06 3.88
CA SER A 257 14.31 -1.66 3.61
C SER A 257 14.63 -2.72 4.66
N LYS A 258 15.15 -3.87 4.21
CA LYS A 258 15.66 -4.91 5.11
C LYS A 258 17.05 -5.35 4.69
N THR A 259 17.94 -5.35 5.66
CA THR A 259 19.30 -5.79 5.48
C THR A 259 19.39 -7.28 5.83
N VAL A 260 19.77 -8.11 4.86
CA VAL A 260 19.89 -9.56 5.02
C VAL A 260 21.33 -10.02 4.74
N ALA A 261 21.76 -11.02 5.50
CA ALA A 261 23.02 -11.71 5.28
C ALA A 261 22.85 -12.70 4.11
N HIS A 262 23.46 -12.39 2.97
CA HIS A 262 23.53 -13.26 1.82
C HIS A 262 24.87 -14.00 1.80
N LYS A 263 24.85 -15.33 1.87
CA LYS A 263 26.08 -16.13 1.74
C LYS A 263 26.44 -16.25 0.28
N ASP A 264 27.55 -15.64 -0.09
CA ASP A 264 28.15 -15.83 -1.39
C ASP A 264 28.65 -17.28 -1.53
N THR A 265 28.83 -17.70 -2.76
CA THR A 265 29.21 -19.05 -3.20
C THR A 265 30.55 -19.51 -2.61
N ARG A 266 31.38 -18.55 -2.22
CA ARG A 266 32.68 -18.70 -1.55
C ARG A 266 32.58 -18.87 -0.02
N GLY A 267 31.37 -18.92 0.54
CA GLY A 267 31.14 -19.03 1.99
C GLY A 267 31.24 -17.70 2.75
N ASN A 268 31.55 -16.60 2.06
CA ASN A 268 31.62 -15.27 2.64
C ASN A 268 30.21 -14.69 2.80
N THR A 269 29.90 -14.19 3.99
CA THR A 269 28.63 -13.50 4.25
C THR A 269 28.73 -12.07 3.74
N LYS A 270 27.98 -11.73 2.69
CA LYS A 270 27.78 -10.36 2.22
C LYS A 270 26.46 -9.81 2.73
N THR A 271 26.47 -8.57 3.17
CA THR A 271 25.27 -7.89 3.62
C THR A 271 24.58 -7.24 2.42
N VAL A 272 23.36 -7.67 2.09
CA VAL A 272 22.55 -7.11 0.99
C VAL A 272 21.36 -6.36 1.59
N SER A 273 21.13 -5.12 1.12
CA SER A 273 19.97 -4.34 1.53
C SER A 273 18.87 -4.46 0.47
N LEU A 274 17.78 -5.12 0.83
CA LEU A 274 16.57 -5.21 0.02
C LEU A 274 15.75 -3.95 0.27
N THR A 275 15.46 -3.17 -0.77
CA THR A 275 14.66 -1.94 -0.66
C THR A 275 13.47 -2.03 -1.59
N VAL A 276 12.29 -1.66 -1.06
CA VAL A 276 11.03 -1.60 -1.81
C VAL A 276 10.41 -0.23 -1.62
N GLU A 277 10.04 0.39 -2.73
CA GLU A 277 9.49 1.74 -2.84
C GLU A 277 7.98 1.67 -3.08
N GLY A 278 7.27 2.58 -2.42
CA GLY A 278 5.90 2.97 -2.76
C GLY A 278 5.91 4.19 -3.69
N PRO A 279 4.87 5.05 -3.68
CA PRO A 279 3.70 5.04 -2.79
C PRO A 279 2.73 3.86 -3.04
N VAL A 280 2.00 3.43 -2.00
CA VAL A 280 0.95 2.39 -2.06
C VAL A 280 -0.32 2.91 -1.41
N SER A 281 -1.49 2.49 -1.90
CA SER A 281 -2.75 2.59 -1.13
C SER A 281 -2.98 1.27 -0.40
N VAL A 282 -3.50 1.31 0.83
CA VAL A 282 -3.73 0.12 1.64
C VAL A 282 -5.21 0.10 2.03
N ALA A 283 -5.87 -1.01 1.76
CA ALA A 283 -7.24 -1.31 2.14
C ALA A 283 -7.25 -2.55 3.02
N GLY A 284 -8.01 -2.53 4.10
CA GLY A 284 -8.17 -3.71 4.94
C GLY A 284 -9.54 -3.81 5.59
N CYS A 285 -9.97 -5.03 5.89
CA CYS A 285 -11.17 -5.29 6.69
C CYS A 285 -10.76 -5.86 8.05
N THR A 286 -11.53 -5.56 9.09
CA THR A 286 -11.36 -6.15 10.43
C THR A 286 -12.71 -6.40 11.09
N THR A 287 -12.79 -7.43 11.92
CA THR A 287 -13.95 -7.69 12.77
C THR A 287 -13.84 -7.05 14.16
N LYS A 288 -12.64 -6.55 14.52
CA LYS A 288 -12.42 -5.89 15.79
C LYS A 288 -13.09 -4.52 15.81
N GLU A 289 -13.82 -4.23 16.88
CA GLU A 289 -14.44 -2.92 17.12
C GLU A 289 -13.39 -1.81 17.34
N SER A 290 -12.15 -2.19 17.66
CA SER A 290 -11.00 -1.30 17.77
C SER A 290 -9.78 -1.92 17.13
N ILE A 291 -9.04 -1.10 16.39
CA ILE A 291 -7.72 -1.46 15.85
C ILE A 291 -6.64 -0.75 16.64
N TYR A 292 -5.41 -1.23 16.50
CA TYR A 292 -4.26 -0.57 17.09
C TYR A 292 -4.22 0.90 16.68
N GLU A 293 -4.12 1.80 17.66
CA GLU A 293 -4.28 3.25 17.50
C GLU A 293 -3.40 3.80 16.38
N ASP A 294 -2.21 3.24 16.22
CA ASP A 294 -1.27 3.63 15.18
C ASP A 294 -1.78 3.36 13.76
N ASN A 295 -2.53 2.28 13.54
CA ASN A 295 -3.13 1.97 12.24
C ASN A 295 -4.40 2.78 12.00
N ALA A 296 -5.23 2.96 13.04
CA ALA A 296 -6.42 3.80 13.00
C ALA A 296 -6.12 5.22 12.55
N ASN A 297 -5.07 5.79 13.12
CA ASN A 297 -4.71 7.17 12.87
C ASN A 297 -4.05 7.39 11.50
N ARG A 298 -3.65 6.32 10.79
CA ARG A 298 -3.09 6.37 9.42
C ARG A 298 -4.12 6.06 8.33
N SER A 299 -5.34 5.70 8.72
CA SER A 299 -6.38 5.27 7.79
C SER A 299 -7.68 6.07 7.98
N PHE A 300 -8.52 6.03 6.96
CA PHE A 300 -9.92 6.36 7.02
C PHE A 300 -10.67 5.15 7.55
N LEU A 301 -11.42 5.33 8.63
CA LEU A 301 -12.18 4.26 9.25
C LEU A 301 -13.62 4.37 8.79
N ILE A 302 -14.06 3.39 8.01
CA ILE A 302 -15.44 3.30 7.55
C ILE A 302 -16.13 2.15 8.26
N TYR A 303 -17.42 2.33 8.49
CA TYR A 303 -18.29 1.30 9.05
C TYR A 303 -19.42 1.13 8.06
N LEU A 304 -19.78 -0.13 7.83
CA LEU A 304 -20.84 -0.48 6.91
C LEU A 304 -22.20 -0.22 7.52
N ASP A 305 -23.16 0.02 6.65
CA ASP A 305 -24.56 0.20 6.96
C ASP A 305 -25.19 -1.17 7.24
N GLU A 306 -25.43 -1.45 8.54
CA GLU A 306 -26.12 -2.65 9.02
C GLU A 306 -27.64 -2.40 9.17
N SER A 307 -28.22 -1.44 8.43
CA SER A 307 -29.65 -1.14 8.47
C SER A 307 -30.50 -2.20 7.77
N PRO A 308 -31.73 -2.48 8.25
CA PRO A 308 -32.66 -3.40 7.59
C PRO A 308 -32.98 -2.99 6.14
N GLU A 309 -33.01 -1.68 5.85
CA GLU A 309 -33.25 -1.14 4.52
C GLU A 309 -32.12 -1.52 3.55
N GLN A 310 -30.87 -1.43 4.01
CA GLN A 310 -29.71 -1.82 3.23
C GLN A 310 -29.66 -3.34 3.01
N ASP A 311 -29.95 -4.12 4.05
CA ASP A 311 -30.05 -5.59 3.94
C ASP A 311 -31.09 -6.00 2.89
N GLU A 312 -32.28 -5.39 2.87
CA GLU A 312 -33.32 -5.71 1.89
C GLU A 312 -32.92 -5.29 0.47
N LYS A 313 -32.22 -4.16 0.28
CA LYS A 313 -31.65 -3.79 -1.03
C LYS A 313 -30.69 -4.86 -1.55
N ILE A 314 -29.79 -5.35 -0.69
CA ILE A 314 -28.82 -6.39 -1.03
C ILE A 314 -29.53 -7.70 -1.37
N MET A 315 -30.47 -8.14 -0.52
CA MET A 315 -31.23 -9.38 -0.74
C MET A 315 -32.09 -9.30 -2.01
N ALA A 316 -32.72 -8.16 -2.29
CA ALA A 316 -33.49 -7.94 -3.51
C ALA A 316 -32.61 -8.08 -4.76
N TYR A 317 -31.40 -7.51 -4.73
CA TYR A 317 -30.44 -7.67 -5.81
C TYR A 317 -29.99 -9.13 -5.98
N GLN A 318 -29.66 -9.84 -4.89
CA GLN A 318 -29.31 -11.27 -4.94
C GLN A 318 -30.43 -12.12 -5.56
N ARG A 319 -31.70 -11.85 -5.19
CA ARG A 319 -32.87 -12.49 -5.80
C ARG A 319 -32.97 -12.21 -7.30
N ARG A 320 -32.78 -10.96 -7.75
CA ARG A 320 -32.79 -10.60 -9.19
C ARG A 320 -31.64 -11.26 -9.97
N ALA A 321 -30.45 -11.28 -9.39
CA ALA A 321 -29.27 -11.91 -9.99
C ALA A 321 -29.47 -13.42 -10.14
N SER A 322 -30.04 -14.08 -9.11
CA SER A 322 -30.39 -15.51 -9.17
C SER A 322 -31.51 -15.80 -10.16
N ALA A 323 -32.44 -14.86 -10.37
CA ALA A 323 -33.51 -14.97 -11.35
C ALA A 323 -33.05 -14.71 -12.80
N GLY A 324 -31.78 -14.32 -13.02
CA GLY A 324 -31.26 -13.99 -14.35
C GLY A 324 -31.79 -12.68 -14.92
N ILE A 325 -32.38 -11.81 -14.09
CA ILE A 325 -32.92 -10.50 -14.50
C ILE A 325 -31.79 -9.47 -14.63
N THR A 326 -30.71 -9.64 -13.86
CA THR A 326 -29.57 -8.72 -13.86
C THR A 326 -28.72 -8.89 -15.12
N ASP A 327 -28.47 -7.77 -15.81
CA ASP A 327 -27.58 -7.71 -16.96
C ASP A 327 -26.11 -7.68 -16.53
N LYS A 328 -25.47 -8.85 -16.55
CA LYS A 328 -24.06 -9.00 -16.18
C LYS A 328 -23.10 -8.42 -17.21
N GLU A 329 -23.52 -8.31 -18.48
CA GLU A 329 -22.69 -7.73 -19.53
C GLU A 329 -22.58 -6.22 -19.30
N ALA A 330 -23.71 -5.55 -19.05
CA ALA A 330 -23.72 -4.13 -18.70
C ALA A 330 -22.90 -3.82 -17.43
N GLU A 331 -23.01 -4.64 -16.38
CA GLU A 331 -22.17 -4.49 -15.17
C GLU A 331 -20.67 -4.56 -15.49
N GLN A 332 -20.28 -5.51 -16.35
CA GLN A 332 -18.90 -5.71 -16.75
C GLN A 332 -18.38 -4.58 -17.66
N GLU A 333 -19.21 -4.05 -18.56
CA GLU A 333 -18.87 -2.90 -19.39
C GLU A 333 -18.59 -1.66 -18.53
N ILE A 334 -19.44 -1.38 -17.54
CA ILE A 334 -19.25 -0.24 -16.63
C ILE A 334 -18.02 -0.45 -15.76
N LYS A 335 -17.79 -1.68 -15.28
CA LYS A 335 -16.55 -2.03 -14.57
C LYS A 335 -15.32 -1.73 -15.44
N GLN A 336 -15.32 -2.13 -16.71
CA GLN A 336 -14.23 -1.85 -17.63
C GLN A 336 -14.06 -0.35 -17.89
N LEU A 337 -15.15 0.41 -18.03
CA LEU A 337 -15.10 1.87 -18.16
C LEU A 337 -14.41 2.52 -16.96
N LEU A 338 -14.76 2.12 -15.73
CA LEU A 338 -14.15 2.65 -14.51
C LEU A 338 -12.69 2.23 -14.36
N GLN A 339 -12.32 1.01 -14.75
CA GLN A 339 -10.91 0.61 -14.81
C GLN A 339 -10.12 1.41 -15.87
N ASN A 340 -10.69 1.63 -17.05
CA ASN A 340 -10.06 2.42 -18.11
C ASN A 340 -9.90 3.88 -17.70
N THR A 341 -10.90 4.43 -17.00
CA THR A 341 -10.86 5.74 -16.33
C THR A 341 -9.66 5.81 -15.39
N GLN A 342 -9.46 4.81 -14.55
CA GLN A 342 -8.28 4.73 -13.67
C GLN A 342 -6.97 4.67 -14.46
N ARG A 343 -6.89 3.95 -15.58
CA ARG A 343 -5.67 3.82 -16.41
C ARG A 343 -5.24 5.16 -17.00
N ILE A 344 -6.17 5.98 -17.48
CA ILE A 344 -5.87 7.25 -18.15
C ILE A 344 -5.49 8.40 -17.20
N LEU A 345 -5.77 8.29 -15.90
CA LEU A 345 -5.35 9.30 -14.92
C LEU A 345 -3.83 9.44 -14.92
N LYS A 346 -3.36 10.68 -15.13
CA LYS A 346 -1.94 11.03 -15.12
C LYS A 346 -1.52 11.44 -13.71
N ASN A 347 -0.26 11.25 -13.40
CA ASN A 347 0.32 11.77 -12.16
C ASN A 347 0.56 13.28 -12.32
N THR A 348 -0.36 14.09 -11.80
CA THR A 348 -0.35 15.56 -11.89
C THR A 348 -0.27 16.15 -10.48
N THR A 349 0.52 17.21 -10.33
CA THR A 349 0.63 17.95 -9.06
C THR A 349 -0.68 18.70 -8.79
N VAL A 350 -1.16 18.62 -7.55
CA VAL A 350 -2.36 19.36 -7.11
C VAL A 350 -1.91 20.42 -6.12
N ARG A 351 -2.34 21.67 -6.32
CA ARG A 351 -2.14 22.77 -5.38
C ARG A 351 -3.49 23.24 -4.86
N ASN A 352 -3.63 23.26 -3.53
CA ASN A 352 -4.85 23.73 -2.89
C ASN A 352 -4.68 25.17 -2.41
N PRO A 353 -5.18 26.19 -3.14
CA PRO A 353 -5.06 27.60 -2.74
C PRO A 353 -5.83 27.93 -1.45
N PHE A 354 -6.77 27.07 -1.05
CA PHE A 354 -7.59 27.25 0.14
C PHE A 354 -7.02 26.54 1.37
N ALA A 355 -5.91 25.80 1.25
CA ALA A 355 -5.38 24.92 2.29
C ALA A 355 -5.15 25.60 3.65
N GLU A 356 -4.69 26.86 3.66
CA GLU A 356 -4.43 27.60 4.91
C GLU A 356 -5.71 27.98 5.67
N MET A 357 -6.85 28.06 4.97
CA MET A 357 -8.15 28.40 5.55
C MET A 357 -8.90 27.17 6.06
N LEU A 358 -8.53 25.98 5.56
CA LEU A 358 -9.11 24.71 5.94
C LEU A 358 -8.71 24.36 7.38
N LYS A 359 -9.72 24.18 8.25
CA LYS A 359 -9.55 23.80 9.65
C LYS A 359 -10.49 22.65 10.00
N ILE A 360 -10.01 21.75 10.82
CA ILE A 360 -10.82 20.69 11.42
C ILE A 360 -11.38 21.15 12.79
N PRO A 361 -12.51 20.58 13.23
CA PRO A 361 -13.05 20.82 14.57
C PRO A 361 -12.05 20.48 15.68
N GLN A 362 -12.12 21.17 16.82
CA GLN A 362 -11.19 20.98 17.94
C GLN A 362 -11.45 19.68 18.71
N GLU A 363 -12.67 19.16 18.61
CA GLU A 363 -13.17 17.94 19.22
C GLU A 363 -12.54 16.68 18.61
N VAL A 364 -11.96 16.79 17.41
CA VAL A 364 -11.34 15.65 16.73
C VAL A 364 -10.10 15.18 17.49
N PHE A 365 -10.08 13.90 17.85
CA PHE A 365 -8.89 13.29 18.42
C PHE A 365 -7.74 13.29 17.40
N LYS A 366 -6.52 13.54 17.90
CA LYS A 366 -5.27 13.55 17.10
C LYS A 366 -5.33 14.50 15.89
N PRO A 367 -5.56 15.81 16.12
CA PRO A 367 -5.88 16.78 15.06
C PRO A 367 -4.81 16.87 13.97
N ARG A 368 -3.53 16.69 14.30
CA ARG A 368 -2.42 16.80 13.32
C ARG A 368 -2.55 15.81 12.15
N ARG A 369 -2.83 14.53 12.44
CA ARG A 369 -2.96 13.50 11.39
C ARG A 369 -4.26 13.67 10.61
N THR A 370 -5.35 13.96 11.33
CA THR A 370 -6.65 14.20 10.68
C THR A 370 -6.62 15.41 9.75
N ASN A 371 -5.93 16.48 10.12
CA ASN A 371 -5.74 17.64 9.24
C ASN A 371 -4.99 17.27 7.95
N SER A 372 -3.90 16.51 8.07
CA SER A 372 -3.16 16.01 6.90
C SER A 372 -4.05 15.15 5.98
N HIS A 373 -4.85 14.25 6.55
CA HIS A 373 -5.77 13.42 5.78
C HIS A 373 -6.86 14.24 5.09
N TYR A 374 -7.40 15.25 5.77
CA TYR A 374 -8.41 16.14 5.21
C TYR A 374 -7.87 16.88 3.98
N LEU A 375 -6.70 17.51 4.08
CA LEU A 375 -6.05 18.18 2.95
C LEU A 375 -5.77 17.21 1.79
N GLN A 376 -5.18 16.05 2.09
CA GLN A 376 -4.86 15.03 1.08
C GLN A 376 -6.12 14.47 0.40
N PHE A 377 -7.25 14.42 1.10
CA PHE A 377 -8.53 13.95 0.55
C PHE A 377 -9.17 14.97 -0.38
N VAL A 378 -9.18 16.25 -0.01
CA VAL A 378 -9.60 17.35 -0.90
C VAL A 378 -8.78 17.34 -2.19
N GLU A 379 -7.46 17.19 -2.06
CA GLU A 379 -6.58 17.12 -3.21
C GLU A 379 -6.76 15.82 -4.03
N ALA A 380 -7.16 14.70 -3.41
CA ALA A 380 -7.47 13.46 -4.11
C ALA A 380 -8.75 13.60 -4.97
N ILE A 381 -9.74 14.35 -4.47
CA ILE A 381 -10.92 14.71 -5.24
C ILE A 381 -10.52 15.63 -6.41
N THR A 382 -9.70 16.65 -6.17
CA THR A 382 -9.19 17.53 -7.23
C THR A 382 -8.43 16.73 -8.30
N PHE A 383 -7.59 15.78 -7.88
CA PHE A 383 -6.85 14.88 -8.76
C PHE A 383 -7.76 14.03 -9.65
N TYR A 384 -8.90 13.57 -9.13
CA TYR A 384 -9.87 12.83 -9.91
C TYR A 384 -10.54 13.70 -10.98
N HIS A 385 -10.78 14.97 -10.69
CA HIS A 385 -11.30 15.97 -11.63
C HIS A 385 -10.24 16.51 -12.62
N GLN A 386 -9.03 15.93 -12.71
CA GLN A 386 -7.92 16.50 -13.52
C GLN A 386 -8.28 16.81 -14.99
N TYR A 387 -9.23 16.10 -15.59
CA TYR A 387 -9.69 16.36 -16.97
C TYR A 387 -10.70 17.51 -17.12
N GLN A 388 -11.15 18.09 -16.00
CA GLN A 388 -12.05 19.24 -15.92
C GLN A 388 -11.33 20.50 -15.40
N ARG A 389 -10.06 20.37 -15.03
CA ARG A 389 -9.26 21.46 -14.47
C ARG A 389 -8.30 21.97 -15.54
N GLU A 390 -8.06 23.27 -15.51
CA GLU A 390 -7.04 23.88 -16.34
C GLU A 390 -5.65 23.54 -15.79
N GLU A 391 -4.77 23.04 -16.65
CA GLU A 391 -3.36 22.82 -16.32
C GLU A 391 -2.65 24.17 -16.29
N LYS A 392 -2.06 24.52 -15.14
CA LYS A 392 -1.28 25.74 -14.94
C LYS A 392 0.19 25.39 -14.82
N ALA A 393 1.05 26.22 -15.38
CA ALA A 393 2.50 26.10 -15.23
C ALA A 393 3.00 27.11 -14.20
N ASP A 394 3.83 26.65 -13.28
CA ASP A 394 4.55 27.53 -12.37
C ASP A 394 5.54 28.40 -13.15
N LYS A 395 5.52 29.71 -12.91
CA LYS A 395 6.37 30.67 -13.62
C LYS A 395 7.85 30.54 -13.25
N GLU A 396 8.17 30.00 -12.07
CA GLU A 396 9.54 29.86 -11.58
C GLU A 396 10.11 28.47 -11.85
N THR A 397 9.34 27.41 -11.61
CA THR A 397 9.82 26.03 -11.72
C THR A 397 9.44 25.34 -13.04
N GLY A 398 8.44 25.85 -13.77
CA GLY A 398 7.89 25.19 -14.95
C GLY A 398 7.04 23.94 -14.64
N GLU A 399 6.78 23.66 -13.36
CA GLU A 399 5.97 22.52 -12.93
C GLU A 399 4.50 22.70 -13.36
N ILE A 400 3.90 21.67 -13.95
CA ILE A 400 2.48 21.67 -14.32
C ILE A 400 1.64 21.18 -13.13
N PHE A 401 0.65 21.97 -12.74
CA PHE A 401 -0.26 21.66 -11.65
C PHE A 401 -1.71 22.00 -11.97
N ILE A 402 -2.63 21.40 -11.23
CA ILE A 402 -4.05 21.76 -11.21
C ILE A 402 -4.42 22.32 -9.84
N GLU A 403 -5.44 23.17 -9.79
CA GLU A 403 -5.89 23.81 -8.56
C GLU A 403 -7.19 23.22 -8.02
N THR A 404 -7.26 23.13 -6.69
CA THR A 404 -8.48 22.75 -5.96
C THR A 404 -9.54 23.84 -6.10
N THR A 405 -10.79 23.43 -6.30
CA THR A 405 -11.96 24.30 -6.34
C THR A 405 -12.77 24.21 -5.03
N ILE A 406 -13.69 25.16 -4.82
CA ILE A 406 -14.58 25.16 -3.65
C ILE A 406 -15.53 23.94 -3.66
N GLU A 407 -15.95 23.50 -4.85
CA GLU A 407 -16.81 22.32 -5.02
C GLU A 407 -16.10 21.03 -4.59
N ASP A 408 -14.79 20.93 -4.83
CA ASP A 408 -13.98 19.81 -4.35
C ASP A 408 -13.98 19.76 -2.80
N ILE A 409 -13.91 20.93 -2.14
CA ILE A 409 -13.94 21.06 -0.68
C ILE A 409 -15.34 20.73 -0.14
N GLU A 410 -16.40 21.21 -0.79
CA GLU A 410 -17.80 20.92 -0.42
C GLU A 410 -18.08 19.41 -0.44
N THR A 411 -17.63 18.74 -1.50
CA THR A 411 -17.79 17.29 -1.63
C THR A 411 -16.92 16.54 -0.62
N ALA A 412 -15.68 17.00 -0.39
CA ALA A 412 -14.81 16.43 0.63
C ALA A 412 -15.44 16.51 2.03
N ASN A 413 -16.02 17.67 2.38
CA ASN A 413 -16.69 17.91 3.65
C ASN A 413 -17.87 16.94 3.83
N THR A 414 -18.68 16.76 2.79
CA THR A 414 -19.82 15.84 2.80
C THR A 414 -19.38 14.40 3.08
N LEU A 415 -18.34 13.91 2.38
CA LEU A 415 -17.86 12.54 2.49
C LEU A 415 -17.11 12.26 3.80
N ILE A 416 -16.37 13.24 4.35
CA ILE A 416 -15.56 13.05 5.56
C ILE A 416 -16.31 13.33 6.86
N LYS A 417 -17.46 14.00 6.81
CA LYS A 417 -18.22 14.45 7.99
C LYS A 417 -18.45 13.34 9.01
N GLU A 418 -18.92 12.18 8.54
CA GLU A 418 -19.18 11.03 9.40
C GLU A 418 -17.88 10.44 10.00
N ILE A 419 -16.78 10.51 9.25
CA ILE A 419 -15.47 10.02 9.68
C ILE A 419 -14.88 10.94 10.75
N LEU A 420 -15.03 12.27 10.60
CA LEU A 420 -14.63 13.23 11.62
C LEU A 420 -15.46 13.09 12.88
N LEU A 421 -16.78 12.89 12.75
CA LEU A 421 -17.67 12.63 13.88
C LEU A 421 -17.20 11.41 14.67
N ARG A 422 -16.93 10.30 13.98
CA ARG A 422 -16.41 9.08 14.62
C ARG A 422 -15.04 9.26 15.25
N LYS A 423 -14.16 10.07 14.64
CA LYS A 423 -12.85 10.43 15.22
C LYS A 423 -12.93 11.43 16.37
N SER A 424 -14.11 11.95 16.68
CA SER A 424 -14.38 12.85 17.80
C SER A 424 -15.19 12.17 18.91
N ASP A 425 -15.72 10.97 18.65
CA ASP A 425 -16.57 10.24 19.58
C ASP A 425 -15.72 9.33 20.50
N GLU A 426 -15.87 9.50 21.81
CA GLU A 426 -15.20 8.68 22.83
C GLU A 426 -15.75 7.24 22.89
N LEU A 427 -16.94 7.02 22.37
CA LEU A 427 -17.58 5.71 22.33
C LEU A 427 -17.25 5.00 21.02
N ASN A 428 -16.99 3.69 21.12
CA ASN A 428 -16.93 2.88 19.91
C ASN A 428 -18.32 2.73 19.30
N THR A 429 -18.40 2.42 18.01
CA THR A 429 -19.68 2.39 17.27
C THR A 429 -20.73 1.47 17.91
N ALA A 430 -20.33 0.31 18.43
CA ALA A 430 -21.26 -0.61 19.07
C ALA A 430 -21.84 -0.06 20.38
N CYS A 431 -21.00 0.58 21.20
CA CYS A 431 -21.42 1.24 22.43
C CYS A 431 -22.27 2.49 22.14
N ARG A 432 -21.91 3.29 21.13
CA ARG A 432 -22.69 4.44 20.67
C ARG A 432 -24.07 4.01 20.19
N ARG A 433 -24.15 2.97 19.34
CA ARG A 433 -25.42 2.40 18.88
C ARG A 433 -26.29 1.90 20.04
N TYR A 434 -25.69 1.19 21.00
CA TYR A 434 -26.37 0.78 22.23
C TYR A 434 -26.94 1.98 23.00
N PHE A 435 -26.17 3.06 23.11
CA PHE A 435 -26.58 4.26 23.84
C PHE A 435 -27.73 5.00 23.14
N GLU A 436 -27.68 5.13 21.82
CA GLU A 436 -28.78 5.75 21.07
C GLU A 436 -30.07 4.91 21.11
N TYR A 437 -29.98 3.58 21.05
CA TYR A 437 -31.15 2.71 21.28
C TYR A 437 -31.70 2.81 22.71
N LEU A 438 -30.82 2.93 23.71
CA LEU A 438 -31.22 3.16 25.09
C LEU A 438 -31.98 4.49 25.23
N LYS A 439 -31.48 5.58 24.63
CA LYS A 439 -32.17 6.88 24.61
C LYS A 439 -33.53 6.79 23.93
N ALA A 440 -33.60 6.12 22.78
CA ALA A 440 -34.85 5.91 22.05
C ALA A 440 -35.88 5.13 22.88
N PHE A 441 -35.45 4.05 23.54
CA PHE A 441 -36.29 3.26 24.45
C PHE A 441 -36.85 4.11 25.59
N LEU A 442 -35.99 4.88 26.27
CA LEU A 442 -36.40 5.77 27.36
C LEU A 442 -37.42 6.82 26.90
N LYS A 443 -37.26 7.34 25.69
CA LYS A 443 -38.18 8.31 25.09
C LYS A 443 -39.54 7.68 24.77
N THR A 444 -39.55 6.49 24.16
CA THR A 444 -40.80 5.76 23.84
C THR A 444 -41.59 5.40 25.08
N GLU A 445 -40.89 4.96 26.14
CA GLU A 445 -41.50 4.55 27.40
C GLU A 445 -41.76 5.71 28.37
N ASN A 446 -41.38 6.94 28.02
CA ASN A 446 -41.40 8.13 28.89
C ASN A 446 -40.75 7.89 30.26
N LYS A 447 -39.60 7.20 30.29
CA LYS A 447 -38.85 6.89 31.51
C LYS A 447 -37.60 7.76 31.63
N THR A 448 -37.31 8.21 32.85
CA THR A 448 -36.07 8.95 33.16
C THR A 448 -34.96 8.05 33.69
N ALA A 449 -35.34 6.94 34.34
CA ALA A 449 -34.43 5.95 34.90
C ALA A 449 -34.72 4.55 34.37
N PHE A 450 -33.68 3.71 34.29
CA PHE A 450 -33.78 2.33 33.83
C PHE A 450 -32.92 1.38 34.66
N THR A 451 -33.23 0.08 34.56
CA THR A 451 -32.36 -0.98 35.07
C THR A 451 -31.65 -1.70 33.93
N ALA A 452 -30.44 -2.19 34.16
CA ALA A 452 -29.72 -2.97 33.15
C ALA A 452 -30.52 -4.21 32.70
N ARG A 453 -31.30 -4.82 33.60
CA ARG A 453 -32.14 -5.99 33.27
C ARG A 453 -33.22 -5.66 32.26
N GLU A 454 -33.93 -4.56 32.47
CA GLU A 454 -35.02 -4.09 31.60
C GLU A 454 -34.51 -3.82 30.18
N VAL A 455 -33.46 -3.00 30.05
CA VAL A 455 -32.85 -2.66 28.75
C VAL A 455 -32.34 -3.91 28.03
N ARG A 456 -31.82 -4.89 28.77
CA ARG A 456 -31.34 -6.15 28.18
C ARG A 456 -32.48 -6.97 27.57
N GLN A 457 -33.62 -7.03 28.25
CA GLN A 457 -34.77 -7.79 27.79
C GLN A 457 -35.35 -7.16 26.52
N GLU A 458 -35.42 -5.83 26.47
CA GLU A 458 -35.93 -5.11 25.31
C GLU A 458 -34.96 -5.18 24.12
N LEU A 459 -33.71 -4.76 24.30
CA LEU A 459 -32.74 -4.67 23.21
C LEU A 459 -32.13 -6.03 22.81
N ARG A 460 -32.46 -7.11 23.53
CA ARG A 460 -31.98 -8.49 23.30
C ARG A 460 -30.45 -8.61 23.19
N ILE A 461 -29.72 -7.87 24.02
CA ILE A 461 -28.25 -7.84 23.97
C ILE A 461 -27.63 -8.93 24.86
N ASN A 462 -26.50 -9.47 24.41
CA ASN A 462 -25.69 -10.38 25.21
C ASN A 462 -25.27 -9.72 26.54
N HIS A 463 -25.36 -10.46 27.65
CA HIS A 463 -25.04 -9.95 28.99
C HIS A 463 -23.64 -9.31 29.09
N ASN A 464 -22.63 -9.96 28.52
CA ASN A 464 -21.24 -9.52 28.63
C ASN A 464 -21.02 -8.22 27.84
N ASN A 465 -21.61 -8.12 26.66
CA ASN A 465 -21.54 -6.90 25.83
C ASN A 465 -22.22 -5.73 26.56
N GLN A 466 -23.43 -5.94 27.08
CA GLN A 466 -24.14 -4.92 27.84
C GLN A 466 -23.34 -4.47 29.07
N LYS A 467 -22.77 -5.40 29.83
CA LYS A 467 -21.92 -5.07 31.00
C LYS A 467 -20.76 -4.18 30.59
N ARG A 468 -20.08 -4.49 29.48
CA ARG A 468 -18.98 -3.68 28.94
C ARG A 468 -19.44 -2.28 28.52
N TYR A 469 -20.54 -2.18 27.76
CA TYR A 469 -21.08 -0.89 27.33
C TYR A 469 -21.53 -0.03 28.52
N MET A 470 -22.26 -0.60 29.48
CA MET A 470 -22.69 0.11 30.69
C MET A 470 -21.50 0.64 31.51
N LEU A 471 -20.41 -0.13 31.61
CA LEU A 471 -19.19 0.35 32.26
C LEU A 471 -18.58 1.53 31.51
N GLN A 472 -18.45 1.44 30.19
CA GLN A 472 -17.91 2.53 29.36
C GLN A 472 -18.76 3.80 29.47
N LEU A 473 -20.09 3.67 29.41
CA LEU A 473 -21.01 4.80 29.58
C LEU A 473 -20.92 5.45 30.97
N LEU A 474 -20.69 4.65 32.02
CA LEU A 474 -20.47 5.17 33.37
C LEU A 474 -19.12 5.89 33.49
N TYR A 475 -18.05 5.31 32.96
CA TYR A 475 -16.70 5.89 33.04
C TYR A 475 -16.60 7.22 32.29
N ASN A 476 -17.28 7.33 31.14
CA ASN A 476 -17.31 8.55 30.33
C ASN A 476 -18.46 9.50 30.72
N ASN A 477 -19.13 9.27 31.85
CA ASN A 477 -20.22 10.12 32.36
C ASN A 477 -21.45 10.32 31.44
N TYR A 478 -21.71 9.38 30.52
CA TYR A 478 -22.93 9.37 29.71
C TYR A 478 -24.16 8.95 30.50
N ILE A 479 -23.94 8.10 31.51
CA ILE A 479 -24.99 7.66 32.44
C ILE A 479 -24.48 7.80 33.88
N LYS A 480 -25.41 8.03 34.81
CA LYS A 480 -25.13 8.11 36.26
C LYS A 480 -25.98 7.10 37.02
N LYS A 481 -25.50 6.68 38.20
CA LYS A 481 -26.29 5.85 39.12
C LYS A 481 -27.22 6.76 39.91
N SER A 482 -28.52 6.47 39.86
CA SER A 482 -29.54 7.25 40.57
C SER A 482 -29.84 6.65 41.94
N THR A 483 -30.44 5.46 41.98
CA THR A 483 -30.80 4.75 43.22
C THR A 483 -30.51 3.25 43.13
N GLY A 484 -30.48 2.55 44.27
CA GLY A 484 -30.40 1.08 44.33
C GLY A 484 -29.26 0.53 45.20
N THR A 485 -29.38 -0.74 45.56
CA THR A 485 -28.39 -1.47 46.38
C THR A 485 -27.92 -2.72 45.64
N LYS A 486 -26.74 -3.26 46.02
CA LYS A 486 -26.17 -4.47 45.40
C LYS A 486 -27.15 -5.67 45.37
N ALA A 487 -28.10 -5.72 46.31
CA ALA A 487 -29.11 -6.78 46.41
C ALA A 487 -30.35 -6.57 45.51
N LYS A 488 -30.78 -5.32 45.26
CA LYS A 488 -32.00 -5.00 44.47
C LYS A 488 -31.71 -4.58 43.02
N GLY A 489 -30.44 -4.35 42.68
CA GLY A 489 -30.02 -3.82 41.39
C GLY A 489 -29.95 -2.29 41.40
N TYR A 490 -29.03 -1.72 40.63
CA TYR A 490 -28.89 -0.27 40.47
C TYR A 490 -29.81 0.24 39.35
N GLN A 491 -30.40 1.42 39.59
CA GLN A 491 -31.06 2.25 38.58
C GLN A 491 -30.08 3.28 38.03
N TYR A 492 -30.18 3.51 36.73
CA TYR A 492 -29.32 4.42 35.97
C TYR A 492 -30.16 5.48 35.28
N GLU A 493 -29.58 6.66 35.10
CA GLU A 493 -30.16 7.79 34.37
C GLU A 493 -29.18 8.25 33.30
N VAL A 494 -29.71 8.66 32.14
CA VAL A 494 -28.92 9.29 31.07
C VAL A 494 -28.64 10.75 31.45
N VAL A 495 -27.38 11.18 31.32
CA VAL A 495 -26.97 12.54 31.72
C VAL A 495 -27.41 13.58 30.69
N SER A 496 -27.24 13.29 29.40
CA SER A 496 -27.68 14.15 28.29
C SER A 496 -28.28 13.33 27.15
N MET A 497 -29.47 13.72 26.71
CA MET A 497 -30.13 13.11 25.54
C MET A 497 -29.58 13.65 24.22
N GLU A 498 -29.07 14.89 24.21
CA GLU A 498 -28.73 15.66 23.00
C GLU A 498 -27.22 15.76 22.72
N GLU A 499 -26.37 15.11 23.54
CA GLU A 499 -24.91 15.20 23.42
C GLU A 499 -24.40 14.84 22.02
N TYR A 500 -24.89 13.74 21.43
CA TYR A 500 -24.44 13.29 20.11
C TYR A 500 -24.85 14.25 18.99
N GLU A 501 -26.07 14.80 19.05
CA GLU A 501 -26.52 15.82 18.10
C GLU A 501 -25.74 17.13 18.27
N THR A 502 -25.39 17.49 19.51
CA THR A 502 -24.54 18.66 19.80
C THR A 502 -23.16 18.50 19.16
N LEU A 503 -22.53 17.33 19.32
CA LEU A 503 -21.24 17.01 18.70
C LEU A 503 -21.32 17.02 17.16
N LYS A 504 -22.37 16.42 16.60
CA LYS A 504 -22.62 16.43 15.15
C LYS A 504 -22.80 17.84 14.61
N ASN A 505 -23.53 18.70 15.33
CA ASN A 505 -23.76 20.08 14.95
C ASN A 505 -22.49 20.92 15.07
N SER A 506 -21.66 20.71 16.10
CA SER A 506 -20.40 21.45 16.24
C SER A 506 -19.46 21.16 15.06
N ILE A 507 -19.29 19.88 14.71
CA ILE A 507 -18.48 19.46 13.56
C ILE A 507 -19.02 20.02 12.25
N SER A 508 -20.34 19.97 12.04
CA SER A 508 -20.98 20.53 10.85
C SER A 508 -20.72 22.03 10.74
N SER A 509 -20.96 22.76 11.83
CA SER A 509 -20.87 24.22 11.85
C SER A 509 -19.47 24.73 11.51
N VAL A 510 -18.42 24.04 11.93
CA VAL A 510 -17.04 24.42 11.61
C VAL A 510 -16.77 24.27 10.11
N LEU A 511 -17.17 23.15 9.51
CA LEU A 511 -16.97 22.89 8.08
C LEU A 511 -17.81 23.85 7.21
N ASP A 512 -19.07 24.06 7.60
CA ASP A 512 -20.01 24.93 6.88
C ASP A 512 -19.58 26.40 6.97
N ALA A 513 -19.14 26.88 8.14
CA ALA A 513 -18.64 28.25 8.31
C ALA A 513 -17.39 28.55 7.46
N ILE A 514 -16.49 27.57 7.32
CA ILE A 514 -15.32 27.67 6.44
C ILE A 514 -15.78 27.74 4.98
N LEU A 515 -16.69 26.86 4.59
CA LEU A 515 -17.24 26.83 3.23
C LEU A 515 -17.90 28.17 2.86
N ASP A 516 -18.72 28.72 3.75
CA ASP A 516 -19.39 30.01 3.56
C ASP A 516 -18.38 31.14 3.43
N SER A 517 -17.34 31.14 4.27
CA SER A 517 -16.24 32.12 4.19
C SER A 517 -15.52 32.06 2.84
N LEU A 518 -15.27 30.85 2.32
CA LEU A 518 -14.64 30.65 1.00
C LEU A 518 -15.56 31.12 -0.14
N LYS A 519 -16.86 30.81 -0.07
CA LYS A 519 -17.87 31.26 -1.05
C LYS A 519 -18.00 32.80 -1.05
N GLN A 520 -17.91 33.45 0.11
CA GLN A 520 -17.91 34.91 0.23
C GLN A 520 -16.65 35.56 -0.34
N GLN A 521 -15.47 34.96 -0.15
CA GLN A 521 -14.23 35.49 -0.74
C GLN A 521 -14.23 35.40 -2.28
N LYS A 522 -14.79 34.33 -2.85
CA LYS A 522 -14.92 34.17 -4.31
C LYS A 522 -15.89 35.19 -4.92
N THR A 523 -16.96 35.55 -4.22
CA THR A 523 -17.96 36.53 -4.69
C THR A 523 -17.48 37.99 -4.57
N ASN A 524 -16.61 38.29 -3.60
CA ASN A 524 -16.05 39.64 -3.42
C ASN A 524 -14.85 39.96 -4.33
N GLY A 525 -14.52 39.12 -5.31
CA GLY A 525 -13.57 39.44 -6.38
C GLY A 525 -12.11 39.64 -5.97
N CYS A 526 -11.71 39.18 -4.79
CA CYS A 526 -10.30 39.22 -4.38
C CYS A 526 -9.60 37.95 -4.86
N PRO A 527 -8.69 38.01 -5.85
CA PRO A 527 -7.96 36.83 -6.25
C PRO A 527 -7.07 36.40 -5.08
N ALA A 528 -7.21 35.14 -4.65
CA ALA A 528 -6.22 34.46 -3.82
C ALA A 528 -4.96 34.18 -4.66
N SER A 529 -4.30 35.24 -5.10
CA SER A 529 -3.00 35.21 -5.75
C SER A 529 -2.20 36.42 -5.28
N GLY A 530 -1.30 36.19 -4.32
CA GLY A 530 -0.32 37.18 -3.91
C GLY A 530 -0.27 37.51 -2.41
N LEU A 531 -0.04 36.52 -1.55
CA LEU A 531 0.75 36.81 -0.35
C LEU A 531 2.21 36.94 -0.80
N ASN A 532 2.58 38.16 -1.23
CA ASN A 532 3.95 38.51 -1.55
C ASN A 532 4.85 38.27 -0.34
N SER A 533 5.70 37.26 -0.46
CA SER A 533 6.94 37.08 0.30
C SER A 533 7.96 38.15 -0.13
N SER A 534 7.79 39.40 0.32
CA SER A 534 8.85 40.41 0.27
C SER A 534 8.42 41.73 0.92
N GLN A 535 8.48 41.82 2.25
CA GLN A 535 8.87 43.03 2.99
C GLN A 535 8.90 42.80 4.51
N ALA A 536 10.03 42.25 4.97
CA ALA A 536 10.64 42.33 6.30
C ALA A 536 11.59 41.12 6.35
N VAL A 537 12.91 41.22 6.25
CA VAL A 537 13.81 41.94 7.13
C VAL A 537 15.11 42.17 6.36
N HIS A 538 15.33 43.39 5.87
CA HIS A 538 16.67 43.88 5.60
C HIS A 538 16.80 45.21 6.33
N ARG A 539 17.28 45.14 7.58
CA ARG A 539 18.03 46.23 8.23
C ARG A 539 18.81 45.68 9.42
N GLN A 540 20.13 45.82 9.30
CA GLN A 540 21.15 45.92 10.35
C GLN A 540 21.66 44.61 10.98
N ASN A 541 22.61 44.00 10.27
CA ASN A 541 23.80 43.43 10.90
C ASN A 541 24.79 44.58 11.13
N GLU A 542 25.01 44.97 12.39
CA GLU A 542 26.28 45.56 12.83
C GLU A 542 26.64 45.02 14.23
N PRO A 543 27.95 44.85 14.51
CA PRO A 543 28.42 44.04 15.63
C PRO A 543 28.31 44.79 16.97
N LEU A 544 27.89 44.07 18.00
CA LEU A 544 27.84 44.55 19.38
C LEU A 544 29.24 45.01 19.85
N LYS A 545 29.40 46.32 20.02
CA LYS A 545 30.52 46.94 20.73
C LYS A 545 30.37 46.69 22.24
N VAL A 546 31.49 46.30 22.83
CA VAL A 546 31.75 46.11 24.25
C VAL A 546 31.52 47.42 25.03
N SER A 547 30.74 47.36 26.11
CA SER A 547 30.76 48.38 27.15
C SER A 547 30.96 47.75 28.53
N ASN A 548 32.08 48.13 29.15
CA ASN A 548 32.51 47.79 30.49
C ASN A 548 31.47 48.14 31.57
N SER A 549 31.18 47.20 32.48
CA SER A 549 30.85 47.54 33.87
C SER A 549 31.46 46.51 34.83
N LYS A 550 32.15 47.06 35.82
CA LYS A 550 33.07 46.44 36.79
C LYS A 550 32.42 45.35 37.66
N GLY A 551 33.17 44.27 37.85
CA GLY A 551 33.55 43.73 39.17
C GLY A 551 32.52 42.90 39.95
N ASN A 552 32.72 41.58 40.02
CA ASN A 552 33.37 41.03 41.21
C ASN A 552 33.83 39.57 41.01
N SER A 553 35.04 39.34 41.52
CA SER A 553 35.88 38.14 41.42
C SER A 553 35.47 37.00 42.36
N LYS A 554 35.71 35.75 41.91
CA LYS A 554 36.30 34.62 42.67
C LYS A 554 36.49 33.45 41.67
N LYS A 555 37.72 33.21 41.17
CA LYS A 555 38.71 32.19 41.63
C LYS A 555 38.13 30.76 41.71
N PHE A 556 38.71 29.68 41.18
CA PHE A 556 40.06 29.42 40.66
C PHE A 556 40.10 28.05 39.93
N LYS A 557 40.95 27.99 38.90
CA LYS A 557 41.89 26.92 38.46
C LYS A 557 41.47 25.48 38.14
N SER A 558 41.86 25.15 36.90
CA SER A 558 42.27 23.88 36.30
C SER A 558 43.61 23.33 36.78
N SER A 559 43.78 22.00 36.73
CA SER A 559 44.99 21.22 36.39
C SER A 559 44.66 19.74 36.66
N SER A 560 44.55 18.85 35.68
CA SER A 560 45.61 18.08 35.00
C SER A 560 46.36 17.08 35.88
N GLU A 561 46.55 15.88 35.31
CA GLU A 561 47.58 14.86 35.54
C GLU A 561 47.33 13.64 36.46
N GLU A 562 47.70 12.49 35.85
CA GLU A 562 48.32 11.25 36.39
C GLU A 562 47.45 10.32 37.26
N ALA A 563 47.13 9.10 36.83
CA ALA A 563 47.95 7.91 36.52
C ALA A 563 48.08 6.96 37.73
N SER A 564 47.79 5.69 37.44
CA SER A 564 48.24 4.45 38.07
C SER A 564 47.79 4.08 39.49
N ASP A 565 47.30 2.83 39.53
CA ASP A 565 47.64 1.77 40.49
C ASP A 565 46.67 1.35 41.61
N GLN A 566 46.24 0.09 41.41
CA GLN A 566 46.19 -1.02 42.36
C GLN A 566 44.92 -1.29 43.19
N ILE A 567 44.27 -2.38 42.78
CA ILE A 567 44.04 -3.63 43.56
C ILE A 567 43.39 -3.45 44.94
N ASN A 568 42.14 -3.89 45.10
CA ASN A 568 41.86 -5.09 45.92
C ASN A 568 40.43 -5.62 45.81
N GLU A 569 40.37 -6.94 45.99
CA GLU A 569 39.23 -7.83 45.98
C GLU A 569 38.15 -7.50 47.01
N THR A 570 36.89 -7.86 46.73
CA THR A 570 36.17 -8.97 47.39
C THR A 570 34.65 -8.80 47.27
N GLY A 571 33.95 -9.93 47.13
CA GLY A 571 32.70 -10.13 47.90
C GLY A 571 31.38 -10.19 47.14
N PHE A 572 31.10 -11.35 46.56
CA PHE A 572 29.78 -12.01 46.51
C PHE A 572 28.70 -11.44 47.45
N ARG A 573 27.46 -11.28 46.93
CA ARG A 573 26.31 -12.09 47.41
C ARG A 573 25.04 -11.91 46.56
N LYS A 574 24.42 -13.06 46.29
CA LYS A 574 23.08 -13.26 45.73
C LYS A 574 21.99 -13.11 46.81
N LYS A 575 20.80 -12.67 46.34
CA LYS A 575 19.43 -13.03 46.77
C LYS A 575 18.94 -12.53 48.15
N PRO A 576 17.61 -12.45 48.41
CA PRO A 576 16.52 -13.37 48.03
C PRO A 576 15.95 -13.23 46.63
#